data_AF-A0A2Z2HXP9-F1
#
_entry.id   AF-A0A2Z2HXP9-F1
#
_cell.length_a   1.000
_cell.length_b   1.000
_cell.length_c   1.000
_cell.angle_alpha   90.00
_cell.angle_beta   90.00
_cell.angle_gamma   90.00
#
_symmetry.space_group_name_H-M   'P 1'
#
loop_
_entity.id
_entity.type
_entity.pdbx_description
1 polymer ?
#
loop_
_entity_poly.entity_id
_entity_poly.type
_entity_poly.pdbx_seq_one_letter_code
_entity_poly.pdbx_strand_id
1 'polypeptide(L)' 'MISENCAYCGDMTDMPFHCSYCKDPFCSEHRLPEEHRCVKLRQIRSERFGQRKVIRDGNKGKGSIFKRFFGK' A
#
# COMPACT_ATOMS: atom_id res chain seq x y z
N MET A 1 -21.11 -12.18 26.42
CA MET A 1 -20.87 -11.14 25.41
C MET A 1 -19.45 -10.65 25.64
N ILE A 2 -18.56 -10.87 24.66
CA ILE A 2 -17.17 -10.40 24.73
C ILE A 2 -17.19 -9.04 24.03
N SER A 3 -17.34 -7.98 24.81
CA SER A 3 -17.27 -6.61 24.31
C SER A 3 -15.81 -6.20 24.29
N GLU A 4 -15.26 -5.94 23.10
CA GLU A 4 -13.91 -5.41 22.95
C GLU A 4 -13.96 -3.97 22.42
N ASN A 5 -12.91 -3.22 22.69
CA ASN A 5 -12.74 -1.87 22.19
C ASN A 5 -12.09 -1.90 20.82
N CYS A 6 -12.64 -1.13 19.88
CA CYS A 6 -12.01 -0.91 18.58
C CYS A 6 -10.65 -0.23 18.76
N ALA A 7 -9.57 -0.84 18.25
CA ALA A 7 -8.22 -0.28 18.37
C ALA A 7 -8.02 1.05 17.61
N TYR A 8 -8.96 1.44 16.75
CA TYR A 8 -8.88 2.68 15.96
C TYR A 8 -9.73 3.82 16.55
N CYS A 9 -11.01 3.59 16.83
CA CYS A 9 -11.91 4.62 17.36
C CYS A 9 -12.15 4.55 18.87
N GLY A 10 -11.82 3.42 19.51
CA GLY A 10 -12.07 3.20 20.94
C GLY A 10 -13.49 2.74 21.29
N ASP A 11 -14.40 2.69 20.31
CA ASP A 11 -15.79 2.29 20.52
C ASP A 11 -15.90 0.85 21.02
N MET A 12 -16.77 0.62 22.00
CA MET A 12 -17.11 -0.73 22.46
C MET A 12 -18.03 -1.38 21.43
N THR A 13 -17.63 -2.57 21.00
CA THR A 13 -18.38 -3.37 20.03
C THR A 13 -18.70 -4.73 20.63
N ASP A 14 -19.96 -5.14 20.54
CA ASP A 14 -20.43 -6.46 20.98
C ASP A 14 -19.97 -7.58 20.04
N MET A 15 -19.54 -7.22 18.82
CA MET A 15 -19.03 -8.15 17.81
C MET A 15 -17.71 -7.63 17.21
N PRO A 16 -16.55 -7.96 17.83
CA PRO A 16 -15.26 -7.53 17.32
C PRO A 16 -14.89 -8.24 16.01
N PHE A 17 -14.37 -7.46 15.05
CA PHE A 17 -13.80 -7.98 13.80
C PHE A 17 -12.28 -7.96 13.87
N HIS A 18 -11.63 -9.10 13.67
CA HIS A 18 -10.17 -9.18 13.64
C HIS A 18 -9.63 -9.01 12.20
N CYS A 19 -8.76 -8.03 12.02
CA CYS A 19 -8.10 -7.81 10.72
C CYS A 19 -7.10 -8.94 10.41
N SER A 20 -7.16 -9.55 9.22
CA SER A 20 -6.24 -10.64 8.83
C SER A 20 -4.77 -10.24 8.77
N TYR A 21 -4.48 -8.94 8.68
CA TYR A 21 -3.12 -8.41 8.60
C TYR A 21 -2.57 -8.10 10.00
N CYS A 22 -3.18 -7.14 10.71
CA CYS A 22 -2.68 -6.68 12.01
C CYS A 22 -3.17 -7.50 13.21
N LYS A 23 -4.27 -8.26 13.06
CA LYS A 23 -4.90 -9.12 14.09
C LYS A 23 -5.56 -8.36 15.25
N ASP A 24 -5.62 -7.04 15.19
CA ASP A 24 -6.32 -6.21 16.18
C ASP A 24 -7.85 -6.26 16.00
N PRO A 25 -8.62 -6.06 17.08
CA PRO A 25 -10.08 -5.97 17.04
C PRO A 25 -10.58 -4.60 16.60
N PHE A 26 -11.61 -4.60 15.74
CA PHE A 26 -12.26 -3.40 15.21
C PHE A 26 -13.79 -3.50 15.25
N CYS A 27 -14.46 -2.35 15.22
CA CYS A 27 -15.92 -2.26 15.04
C CYS A 27 -16.33 -2.44 13.57
N SER A 28 -17.64 -2.54 13.31
CA SER A 28 -18.21 -2.72 11.97
C SER A 28 -17.75 -1.68 10.94
N GLU A 29 -17.55 -0.45 11.40
CA GLU A 29 -17.11 0.72 10.61
C GLU A 29 -15.61 0.77 10.35
N HIS A 30 -14.81 -0.05 11.04
CA HIS A 30 -13.35 -0.06 10.91
C HIS A 30 -12.81 -1.45 10.56
N ARG A 31 -13.67 -2.37 10.15
CA ARG A 31 -13.30 -3.76 9.82
C ARG A 31 -12.38 -3.82 8.59
N LEU A 32 -12.50 -2.86 7.66
CA LEU A 32 -11.69 -2.86 6.45
C LEU A 32 -10.29 -2.31 6.74
N PRO A 33 -9.24 -2.93 6.17
CA PRO A 33 -7.86 -2.45 6.29
C PRO A 33 -7.63 -0.99 5.89
N GLU A 34 -8.45 -0.46 4.99
CA GLU A 34 -8.37 0.93 4.52
C GLU A 34 -8.93 1.93 5.54
N GLU A 35 -9.94 1.52 6.32
CA GLU A 35 -10.63 2.37 7.30
C GLU A 35 -9.78 2.58 8.55
N HIS A 36 -9.13 1.54 9.07
CA HIS A 36 -8.23 1.65 10.23
C HIS A 36 -6.76 1.92 9.87
N ARG A 37 -6.47 2.26 8.60
CA ARG A 37 -5.11 2.53 8.09
C ARG A 37 -4.08 1.45 8.48
N CYS A 38 -4.38 0.20 8.15
CA CYS A 38 -3.57 -0.95 8.53
C CYS A 38 -2.08 -0.79 8.14
N VAL A 39 -1.19 -0.77 9.14
CA VAL A 39 0.26 -0.57 8.94
C VAL A 39 0.85 -1.64 8.03
N LYS A 40 0.48 -2.90 8.25
CA LYS A 40 0.98 -4.04 7.46
C LYS A 40 0.50 -4.00 6.00
N LEU A 41 -0.72 -3.52 5.75
CA LEU A 41 -1.20 -3.36 4.36
C LEU A 41 -0.32 -2.36 3.60
N ARG A 42 0.06 -1.26 4.26
CA ARG A 42 0.94 -0.25 3.67
C ARG A 42 2.33 -0.81 3.35
N GLN A 43 2.87 -1.62 4.24
CA GLN A 43 4.15 -2.30 4.03
C GLN A 43 4.09 -3.25 2.82
N ILE A 44 3.10 -4.15 2.78
CA ILE A 44 2.90 -5.10 1.66
C ILE A 44 2.76 -4.36 0.33
N ARG A 45 2.01 -3.24 0.32
CA ARG A 45 1.85 -2.43 -0.89
C ARG A 45 3.20 -1.85 -1.32
N SER A 46 3.99 -1.30 -0.40
CA SER A 46 5.31 -0.75 -0.71
C SER A 46 6.30 -1.81 -1.23
N GLU A 47 6.30 -3.00 -0.65
CA GLU A 47 7.18 -4.11 -1.07
C GLU A 47 6.81 -4.60 -2.47
N ARG A 48 5.52 -4.74 -2.77
CA ARG A 48 5.04 -5.12 -4.11
C ARG A 48 5.39 -4.07 -5.17
N PHE A 49 5.39 -2.78 -4.82
CA PHE A 49 5.82 -1.72 -5.72
C PHE A 49 7.33 -1.78 -6.01
N GLY A 50 8.16 -2.18 -5.05
CA GLY A 50 9.60 -2.40 -5.28
C GLY A 50 9.90 -3.62 -6.15
N GLN A 51 9.10 -4.69 -6.01
CA GLN A 51 9.30 -5.93 -6.76
C GLN A 51 8.80 -5.87 -8.21
N ARG A 52 7.73 -5.11 -8.47
CA ARG A 52 7.32 -4.84 -9.86
C ARG A 52 8.26 -3.78 -10.41
N LYS A 53 9.32 -4.23 -11.09
CA LYS A 53 10.17 -3.44 -11.98
C LYS A 53 9.23 -2.53 -12.80
N VAL A 54 9.10 -1.27 -12.40
CA VAL A 54 8.37 -0.29 -13.21
C VAL A 54 9.29 -0.02 -14.38
N ILE A 55 9.20 -0.85 -15.42
CA ILE A 55 9.85 -0.59 -16.69
C ILE A 55 9.14 0.66 -17.19
N ARG A 56 9.73 1.83 -16.91
CA ARG A 56 9.36 3.06 -17.58
C ARG A 56 9.91 2.92 -18.98
N ASP A 57 9.13 2.32 -19.88
CA ASP A 57 9.34 2.41 -21.32
C ASP A 57 9.14 3.87 -21.74
N GLY A 58 10.07 4.73 -21.30
CA GLY A 58 10.25 6.06 -21.82
C GLY A 58 10.74 5.88 -23.24
N ASN A 59 9.81 5.94 -24.20
CA ASN A 59 10.09 6.15 -25.60
C ASN A 59 10.93 7.44 -25.73
N LYS A 60 12.25 7.31 -25.62
CA LYS A 60 13.21 8.40 -25.85
C LYS A 60 13.42 8.48 -27.35
N GLY A 61 12.36 8.91 -28.03
CA GLY A 61 12.43 9.30 -29.42
C GLY A 61 13.37 10.49 -29.58
N LYS A 62 14.30 10.34 -30.52
CA LYS A 62 15.09 11.37 -31.23
C LYS A 62 16.25 12.02 -30.48
N GLY A 63 17.45 11.74 -31.01
CA GLY A 63 18.63 12.54 -30.74
C GLY A 63 19.96 12.00 -31.27
N SER A 64 19.99 11.36 -32.46
CA SER A 64 21.23 11.00 -33.16
C SER A 64 22.04 12.22 -33.65
N ILE A 65 22.33 13.16 -32.76
CA ILE A 65 22.88 14.48 -33.10
C ILE A 65 24.42 14.53 -32.90
N PHE A 66 25.00 13.69 -32.03
CA PHE A 66 26.42 13.80 -31.67
C PHE A 66 27.43 12.98 -32.50
N LYS A 67 27.01 12.23 -33.53
CA LYS A 67 27.93 11.39 -34.34
C LYS A 67 28.36 11.97 -35.69
N ARG A 68 28.06 13.25 -35.99
CA ARG A 68 28.38 13.88 -37.29
C ARG A 68 29.54 14.89 -37.26
N PHE A 69 30.27 15.01 -36.15
CA PHE A 69 31.32 16.04 -35.99
C PHE A 69 32.73 15.51 -35.66
N PHE A 70 32.94 14.19 -35.57
CA PHE A 70 34.27 13.61 -35.32
C PHE A 70 34.55 12.50 -36.34
N GLY A 71 35.13 12.89 -37.47
CA GLY A 71 35.47 12.01 -38.58
C GLY A 71 35.97 12.82 -39.78
N LYS A 72 37.07 13.53 -39.57
CA LYS A 72 37.95 14.04 -40.64
C LYS A 72 39.00 12.98 -40.93
#